data_AF-A0A3S4K6Q2-F1
#
_entry.id   AF-A0A3S4K6Q2-F1
#
_cell.length_a   1.000
_cell.length_b   1.000
_cell.length_c   1.000
_cell.angle_alpha   90.00
_cell.angle_beta   90.00
_cell.angle_gamma   90.00
#
_symmetry.space_group_name_H-M   'P 1'
#
loop_
_entity.id
_entity.type
_entity.pdbx_description
1 polymer ?
#
loop_
_entity_poly.entity_id
_entity_poly.type
_entity_poly.pdbx_seq_one_letter_code
_entity_poly.pdbx_strand_id
1 'polypeptide(L)'
;MPPGQQWTRELEMVVENGCYTLRDTFDDTTILGWMIQTDDTQYSLSQPDIANQSLAIRGARLPEKGQFDGQWLDERDPLQKAYVQANGHVINQDPYQYFTITESAEQELIKATNELHLMYLHATDKVLKDDNLLALFDIPKILWPRLRLSWQRRRHHMITGRMDFCMDERGLKVYEYNADSASCHTEAGLILEKMG
;
A
#
# COMPACT_ATOMS: atom_id res chain seq x y z
N MET A 1 3.88 35.81 -12.51
CA MET A 1 4.19 36.31 -11.15
C MET A 1 5.11 37.51 -11.27
N PRO A 2 4.97 38.53 -10.40
CA PRO A 2 5.89 39.66 -10.36
C PRO A 2 7.36 39.22 -10.21
N PRO A 3 8.31 39.87 -10.90
CA PRO A 3 9.73 39.57 -10.76
C PRO A 3 10.19 39.69 -9.30
N GLY A 4 10.88 38.66 -8.80
CA GLY A 4 11.39 38.61 -7.42
C GLY A 4 10.40 38.07 -6.37
N GLN A 5 9.13 37.84 -6.73
CA GLN A 5 8.15 37.23 -5.82
C GLN A 5 8.37 35.71 -5.71
N GLN A 6 8.46 35.20 -4.48
CA GLN A 6 8.69 33.79 -4.14
C GLN A 6 7.49 33.10 -3.46
N TRP A 7 6.30 33.72 -3.50
CA TRP A 7 5.06 33.23 -2.91
C TRP A 7 3.88 33.46 -3.86
N THR A 8 2.80 32.68 -3.72
CA THR A 8 1.66 32.71 -4.66
C THR A 8 0.40 33.35 -4.08
N ARG A 9 0.18 33.25 -2.76
CA ARG A 9 -0.97 33.82 -2.04
C ARG A 9 -0.55 34.27 -0.65
N GLU A 10 -1.35 35.17 -0.08
CA GLU A 10 -1.31 35.58 1.32
C GLU A 10 -2.62 35.18 1.98
N LEU A 11 -2.57 34.71 3.21
CA LEU A 11 -3.73 34.31 4.00
C LEU A 11 -3.81 35.20 5.24
N GLU A 12 -5.02 35.59 5.63
CA GLU A 12 -5.23 36.31 6.89
C GLU A 12 -4.95 35.36 8.07
N MET A 13 -4.09 35.78 8.99
CA MET A 13 -3.84 35.08 10.25
C MET A 13 -4.47 35.86 11.40
N VAL A 14 -5.38 35.21 12.12
CA VAL A 14 -6.01 35.74 13.34
C VAL A 14 -5.35 35.09 14.55
N VAL A 15 -4.91 35.92 15.51
CA VAL A 15 -4.25 35.46 16.74
C VAL A 15 -5.08 35.91 17.95
N GLU A 16 -5.64 34.95 18.67
CA GLU A 16 -6.50 35.18 19.82
C GLU A 16 -6.12 34.22 20.96
N ASN A 17 -5.79 34.76 22.14
CA ASN A 17 -5.43 33.99 23.33
C ASN A 17 -4.33 32.93 23.12
N GLY A 18 -3.38 33.17 22.23
CA GLY A 18 -2.31 32.23 21.90
C GLY A 18 -2.69 31.15 20.88
N CYS A 19 -3.92 31.17 20.37
CA CYS A 19 -4.35 30.34 19.25
C CYS A 19 -4.12 31.09 17.92
N TYR A 20 -3.67 30.35 16.91
CA TYR A 20 -3.40 30.86 15.56
C TYR A 20 -4.40 30.24 14.58
N THR A 21 -5.12 31.06 13.82
CA THR A 21 -6.10 30.60 12.83
C THR A 21 -5.83 31.26 11.49
N LEU A 22 -5.70 30.47 10.43
CA LEU A 22 -5.58 30.97 9.06
C LEU A 22 -6.96 30.97 8.38
N ARG A 23 -7.26 32.01 7.62
CA ARG A 23 -8.44 32.09 6.76
C ARG A 23 -8.03 31.99 5.31
N ASP A 24 -8.62 31.04 4.58
CA ASP A 24 -8.37 30.92 3.14
C ASP A 24 -9.00 32.10 2.38
N THR A 25 -8.54 32.31 1.15
CA THR A 25 -9.09 33.31 0.22
C THR A 25 -10.42 32.89 -0.39
N PHE A 26 -10.86 31.65 -0.16
CA PHE A 26 -12.10 31.05 -0.67
C PHE A 26 -13.07 30.79 0.48
N ASP A 27 -14.38 30.90 0.21
CA ASP A 27 -15.45 30.72 1.20
C ASP A 27 -15.98 29.28 1.29
N ASP A 28 -15.56 28.39 0.38
CA ASP A 28 -15.99 26.99 0.25
C ASP A 28 -14.88 25.97 0.56
N THR A 29 -13.81 26.41 1.24
CA THR A 29 -12.64 25.56 1.56
C THR A 29 -12.50 25.29 3.06
N THR A 30 -11.75 24.25 3.39
CA THR A 30 -11.42 23.90 4.79
C THR A 30 -9.92 23.70 4.92
N ILE A 31 -9.27 24.57 5.71
CA ILE A 31 -7.86 24.40 6.10
C ILE A 31 -7.81 23.40 7.25
N LEU A 32 -7.21 22.23 7.03
CA LEU A 32 -7.05 21.21 8.08
C LEU A 32 -6.02 21.65 9.15
N GLY A 33 -4.93 22.29 8.74
CA GLY A 33 -3.84 22.71 9.61
C GLY A 33 -2.50 22.78 8.90
N TRP A 34 -1.42 22.72 9.68
CA TRP A 34 -0.03 22.67 9.20
C TRP A 34 0.72 21.54 9.88
N MET A 35 1.84 21.10 9.29
CA MET A 35 2.68 20.03 9.81
C MET A 35 4.09 20.54 10.07
N ILE A 36 4.68 20.15 11.20
CA ILE A 36 6.04 20.51 11.61
C ILE A 36 6.82 19.23 11.89
N GLN A 37 8.05 19.12 11.39
CA GLN A 37 8.95 18.01 11.72
C GLN A 37 9.64 18.31 13.05
N THR A 38 9.16 17.69 14.13
CA THR A 38 9.66 17.87 15.50
C THR A 38 9.38 16.59 16.32
N ASP A 39 10.12 16.38 17.41
CA ASP A 39 9.83 15.37 18.42
C ASP A 39 8.89 15.90 19.54
N ASP A 40 8.71 17.22 19.62
CA ASP A 40 7.75 17.86 20.52
C ASP A 40 6.30 17.63 20.04
N THR A 41 5.57 16.79 20.78
CA THR A 41 4.16 16.46 20.48
C THR A 41 3.18 17.44 21.11
N GLN A 42 3.64 18.48 21.84
CA GLN A 42 2.76 19.45 22.47
C GLN A 42 1.89 20.15 21.41
N TYR A 43 0.57 20.14 21.62
CA TYR A 43 -0.46 20.68 20.70
C TYR A 43 -0.63 19.93 19.36
N SER A 44 0.08 18.81 19.15
CA SER A 44 -0.12 17.97 17.96
C SER A 44 -1.45 17.23 17.99
N LEU A 45 -1.95 16.86 16.82
CA LEU A 45 -3.05 15.90 16.69
C LEU A 45 -2.49 14.49 16.74
N SER A 46 -3.21 13.58 17.41
CA SER A 46 -2.91 12.14 17.32
C SER A 46 -3.04 11.65 15.87
N GLN A 47 -2.29 10.61 15.53
CA GLN A 47 -2.47 9.92 14.26
C GLN A 47 -3.93 9.43 14.15
N PRO A 48 -4.63 9.71 13.05
CA PRO A 48 -6.02 9.29 12.90
C PRO A 48 -6.10 7.77 12.75
N ASP A 49 -7.01 7.17 13.51
CA ASP A 49 -7.38 5.77 13.42
C ASP A 49 -8.64 5.61 12.55
N ILE A 50 -8.65 4.56 11.73
CA ILE A 50 -9.84 4.16 10.97
C ILE A 50 -10.85 3.48 11.91
N ALA A 51 -12.13 3.69 11.68
CA ALA A 51 -13.16 2.96 12.40
C ALA A 51 -13.03 1.45 12.10
N ASN A 52 -12.84 0.64 13.14
CA ASN A 52 -12.62 -0.81 13.04
C ASN A 52 -13.64 -1.54 12.14
N GLN A 53 -14.92 -1.16 12.20
CA GLN A 53 -15.97 -1.78 11.38
C GLN A 53 -15.79 -1.55 9.88
N SER A 54 -15.09 -0.48 9.48
CA SER A 54 -14.79 -0.20 8.07
C SER A 54 -13.78 -1.18 7.47
N LEU A 55 -12.99 -1.86 8.31
CA LEU A 55 -12.01 -2.88 7.90
C LEU A 55 -12.61 -4.28 7.70
N ALA A 56 -13.89 -4.48 8.01
CA ALA A 56 -14.54 -5.77 7.87
C ALA A 56 -14.66 -6.19 6.39
N ILE A 57 -14.17 -7.39 6.08
CA ILE A 57 -14.32 -8.03 4.77
C ILE A 57 -15.70 -8.67 4.69
N ARG A 58 -16.46 -8.39 3.63
CA ARG A 58 -17.84 -8.89 3.47
C ARG A 58 -17.94 -9.81 2.27
N GLY A 59 -18.62 -10.94 2.44
CA GLY A 59 -18.96 -11.83 1.32
C GLY A 59 -20.16 -11.30 0.53
N ALA A 60 -20.13 -11.47 -0.77
CA ALA A 60 -21.21 -11.14 -1.69
C ALA A 60 -21.32 -12.19 -2.80
N ARG A 61 -22.42 -12.16 -3.55
CA ARG A 61 -22.71 -13.13 -4.61
C ARG A 61 -23.28 -12.46 -5.86
N LEU A 62 -22.81 -12.89 -7.04
CA LEU A 62 -23.35 -12.51 -8.34
C LEU A 62 -24.60 -13.33 -8.69
N PRO A 63 -25.57 -12.78 -9.46
CA PRO A 63 -26.67 -13.58 -9.98
C PRO A 63 -26.18 -14.69 -10.92
N GLU A 64 -26.62 -15.93 -10.69
CA GLU A 64 -26.24 -17.09 -11.51
C GLU A 64 -27.03 -17.13 -12.82
N LYS A 65 -26.41 -16.67 -13.91
CA LYS A 65 -26.95 -16.68 -15.28
C LYS A 65 -26.08 -17.50 -16.25
N GLY A 66 -25.17 -18.34 -15.72
CA GLY A 66 -24.22 -19.12 -16.51
C GLY A 66 -23.03 -18.36 -17.07
N GLN A 67 -22.70 -17.18 -16.53
CA GLN A 67 -21.56 -16.34 -16.95
C GLN A 67 -20.20 -17.06 -16.87
N PHE A 68 -20.06 -17.99 -15.92
CA PHE A 68 -18.83 -18.76 -15.70
C PHE A 68 -18.97 -20.22 -16.13
N ASP A 69 -20.06 -20.56 -16.84
CA ASP A 69 -20.26 -21.90 -17.38
C ASP A 69 -19.38 -22.07 -18.62
N GLY A 70 -18.46 -23.03 -18.59
CA GLY A 70 -17.59 -23.35 -19.73
C GLY A 70 -16.35 -22.46 -19.84
N GLN A 71 -16.02 -22.02 -21.07
CA GLN A 71 -14.77 -21.33 -21.38
C GLN A 71 -14.91 -19.80 -21.28
N TRP A 72 -14.96 -19.28 -20.05
CA TRP A 72 -15.12 -17.84 -19.79
C TRP A 72 -13.80 -17.04 -19.85
N LEU A 73 -12.66 -17.72 -19.98
CA LEU A 73 -11.35 -17.10 -20.24
C LEU A 73 -11.01 -17.19 -21.73
N ASP A 74 -10.41 -16.15 -22.29
CA ASP A 74 -10.09 -16.07 -23.71
C ASP A 74 -8.77 -16.80 -24.03
N GLU A 75 -8.84 -18.06 -24.47
CA GLU A 75 -7.65 -18.83 -24.87
C GLU A 75 -6.93 -18.30 -26.13
N ARG A 76 -7.45 -17.27 -26.80
CA ARG A 76 -6.71 -16.57 -27.88
C ARG A 76 -5.69 -15.59 -27.33
N ASP A 77 -5.89 -15.10 -26.11
CA ASP A 77 -4.89 -14.35 -25.36
C ASP A 77 -3.83 -15.34 -24.84
N PRO A 78 -2.55 -15.21 -25.24
CA PRO A 78 -1.49 -16.11 -24.80
C PRO A 78 -1.35 -16.21 -23.28
N LEU A 79 -1.63 -15.13 -22.55
CA LEU A 79 -1.47 -15.07 -21.10
C LEU A 79 -2.62 -15.79 -20.39
N GLN A 80 -3.86 -15.59 -20.85
CA GLN A 80 -5.01 -16.34 -20.35
C GLN A 80 -4.94 -17.82 -20.74
N LYS A 81 -4.46 -18.13 -21.95
CA LYS A 81 -4.21 -19.51 -22.36
C LYS A 81 -3.21 -20.22 -21.44
N ALA A 82 -2.12 -19.54 -21.09
CA ALA A 82 -1.13 -20.09 -20.16
C ALA A 82 -1.73 -20.36 -18.77
N TYR A 83 -2.60 -19.47 -18.28
CA TYR A 83 -3.36 -19.69 -17.06
C TYR A 83 -4.28 -20.91 -17.16
N VAL A 84 -5.09 -21.00 -18.22
CA VAL A 84 -6.01 -22.13 -18.45
C VAL A 84 -5.25 -23.46 -18.55
N GLN A 85 -4.06 -23.48 -19.15
CA GLN A 85 -3.23 -24.69 -19.20
C GLN A 85 -2.75 -25.15 -17.81
N ALA A 86 -2.51 -24.22 -16.89
CA ALA A 86 -2.04 -24.52 -15.53
C ALA A 86 -3.19 -24.79 -14.54
N ASN A 87 -4.31 -24.08 -14.67
CA ASN A 87 -5.37 -24.01 -13.66
C ASN A 87 -6.76 -24.39 -14.19
N GLY A 88 -6.94 -24.50 -15.52
CA GLY A 88 -8.25 -24.60 -16.16
C GLY A 88 -9.01 -23.27 -16.18
N HIS A 89 -10.29 -23.32 -16.57
CA HIS A 89 -11.21 -22.17 -16.48
C HIS A 89 -11.75 -22.01 -15.04
N VAL A 90 -10.86 -22.04 -14.05
CA VAL A 90 -11.20 -22.05 -12.63
C VAL A 90 -10.29 -21.10 -11.88
N ILE A 91 -10.87 -20.30 -10.98
CA ILE A 91 -10.14 -19.37 -10.10
C ILE A 91 -10.29 -19.72 -8.61
N ASN A 92 -11.42 -20.30 -8.24
CA ASN A 92 -11.80 -20.68 -6.89
C ASN A 92 -12.89 -21.76 -7.00
N GLN A 93 -13.43 -22.22 -5.85
CA GLN A 93 -14.47 -23.25 -5.86
C GLN A 93 -15.84 -22.74 -6.33
N ASP A 94 -16.14 -21.46 -6.12
CA ASP A 94 -17.42 -20.84 -6.47
C ASP A 94 -17.18 -19.46 -7.11
N PRO A 95 -17.15 -19.36 -8.45
CA PRO A 95 -16.85 -18.12 -9.15
C PRO A 95 -17.97 -17.07 -9.03
N TYR A 96 -19.13 -17.43 -8.48
CA TYR A 96 -20.20 -16.49 -8.20
C TYR A 96 -20.04 -15.81 -6.83
N GLN A 97 -19.21 -16.36 -5.95
CA GLN A 97 -18.89 -15.77 -4.66
C GLN A 97 -17.67 -14.85 -4.76
N TYR A 98 -17.81 -13.63 -4.22
CA TYR A 98 -16.72 -12.67 -4.14
C TYR A 98 -16.72 -11.94 -2.79
N PHE A 99 -15.65 -11.18 -2.53
CA PHE A 99 -15.50 -10.40 -1.32
C PHE A 99 -15.43 -8.91 -1.64
N THR A 100 -15.90 -8.09 -0.71
CA THR A 100 -15.82 -6.64 -0.78
C THR A 100 -15.14 -6.08 0.47
N ILE A 101 -14.44 -4.98 0.27
CA ILE A 101 -13.90 -4.11 1.31
C ILE A 101 -14.40 -2.69 1.06
N THR A 102 -14.41 -1.85 2.08
CA THR A 102 -14.79 -0.44 1.91
C THR A 102 -13.63 0.34 1.27
N GLU A 103 -13.95 1.46 0.61
CA GLU A 103 -12.93 2.39 0.10
C GLU A 103 -12.01 2.88 1.23
N SER A 104 -12.55 3.11 2.43
CA SER A 104 -11.74 3.47 3.60
C SER A 104 -10.73 2.37 3.98
N ALA A 105 -11.10 1.10 3.90
CA ALA A 105 -10.17 -0.01 4.14
C ALA A 105 -9.08 -0.10 3.06
N GLU A 106 -9.43 0.16 1.80
CA GLU A 106 -8.45 0.26 0.71
C GLU A 106 -7.46 1.40 0.93
N GLN A 107 -7.94 2.59 1.31
CA GLN A 107 -7.06 3.73 1.64
C GLN A 107 -6.12 3.41 2.81
N GLU A 108 -6.59 2.67 3.82
CA GLU A 108 -5.74 2.21 4.92
C GLU A 108 -4.68 1.20 4.45
N LEU A 109 -5.03 0.27 3.54
CA LEU A 109 -4.07 -0.64 2.93
C LEU A 109 -3.00 0.11 2.11
N ILE A 110 -3.39 1.13 1.33
CA ILE A 110 -2.46 1.97 0.57
C ILE A 110 -1.50 2.70 1.51
N LYS A 111 -2.03 3.34 2.56
CA LYS A 111 -1.25 4.03 3.58
C LYS A 111 -0.26 3.09 4.26
N ALA A 112 -0.73 1.96 4.78
CA ALA A 112 0.09 0.98 5.46
C ALA A 112 1.17 0.39 4.55
N THR A 113 0.85 0.09 3.29
CA THR A 113 1.81 -0.47 2.32
C THR A 113 2.95 0.51 2.06
N ASN A 114 2.65 1.80 1.86
CA ASN A 114 3.66 2.84 1.62
C ASN A 114 4.54 3.06 2.85
N GLU A 115 3.94 3.15 4.04
CA GLU A 115 4.66 3.33 5.30
C GLU A 115 5.57 2.13 5.61
N LEU A 116 5.02 0.92 5.52
CA LEU A 116 5.78 -0.30 5.77
C LEU A 116 6.92 -0.47 4.77
N HIS A 117 6.72 -0.16 3.48
CA HIS A 117 7.81 -0.25 2.50
C HIS A 117 9.00 0.61 2.93
N LEU A 118 8.76 1.85 3.39
CA LEU A 118 9.82 2.71 3.92
C LEU A 118 10.44 2.16 5.21
N MET A 119 9.64 1.60 6.12
CA MET A 119 10.13 0.96 7.34
C MET A 119 11.02 -0.25 7.03
N TYR A 120 10.64 -1.11 6.09
CA TYR A 120 11.44 -2.26 5.64
C TYR A 120 12.76 -1.80 5.02
N LEU A 121 12.74 -0.74 4.21
CA LEU A 121 13.96 -0.17 3.62
C LEU A 121 14.85 0.48 4.69
N HIS A 122 14.27 1.14 5.68
CA HIS A 122 15.00 1.70 6.82
C HIS A 122 15.66 0.60 7.66
N ALA A 123 14.93 -0.46 7.99
CA ALA A 123 15.45 -1.62 8.72
C ALA A 123 16.56 -2.32 7.91
N THR A 124 16.38 -2.49 6.60
CA THR A 124 17.40 -3.07 5.70
C THR A 124 18.70 -2.25 5.74
N ASP A 125 18.60 -0.92 5.70
CA ASP A 125 19.77 -0.04 5.82
C ASP A 125 20.50 -0.22 7.17
N LYS A 126 19.75 -0.36 8.27
CA LYS A 126 20.31 -0.63 9.60
C LYS A 126 21.04 -1.98 9.65
N VAL A 127 20.42 -3.04 9.13
CA VAL A 127 21.01 -4.38 9.07
C VAL A 127 22.31 -4.37 8.28
N LEU A 128 22.35 -3.72 7.12
CA LEU A 128 23.54 -3.71 6.27
C LEU A 128 24.71 -2.89 6.86
N LYS A 129 24.43 -1.98 7.80
CA LYS A 129 25.43 -1.19 8.52
C LYS A 129 26.01 -1.88 9.76
N ASP A 130 25.41 -2.97 10.23
CA ASP A 130 25.83 -3.68 11.44
C ASP A 130 25.98 -5.20 11.18
N ASP A 131 27.22 -5.70 11.23
CA ASP A 131 27.52 -7.13 11.04
C ASP A 131 26.81 -8.03 12.06
N ASN A 132 26.51 -7.54 13.27
CA ASN A 132 25.77 -8.32 14.28
C ASN A 132 24.32 -8.54 13.86
N LEU A 133 23.69 -7.52 13.26
CA LEU A 133 22.33 -7.64 12.73
C LEU A 133 22.32 -8.51 11.47
N LEU A 134 23.27 -8.31 10.56
CA LEU A 134 23.36 -9.09 9.31
C LEU A 134 23.61 -10.58 9.59
N ALA A 135 24.32 -10.92 10.66
CA ALA A 135 24.55 -12.31 11.06
C ALA A 135 23.26 -13.09 11.40
N LEU A 136 22.19 -12.41 11.79
CA LEU A 136 20.90 -13.04 12.16
C LEU A 136 20.14 -13.62 10.95
N PHE A 137 20.54 -13.27 9.72
CA PHE A 137 19.84 -13.66 8.50
C PHE A 137 20.39 -14.94 7.86
N ASP A 138 21.39 -15.58 8.49
CA ASP A 138 22.02 -16.83 8.03
C ASP A 138 22.52 -16.78 6.57
N ILE A 139 22.87 -15.59 6.07
CA ILE A 139 23.41 -15.40 4.72
C ILE A 139 24.91 -15.72 4.71
N PRO A 140 25.42 -16.52 3.75
CA PRO A 140 26.84 -16.81 3.62
C PRO A 140 27.71 -15.54 3.66
N LYS A 141 28.69 -15.48 4.58
CA LYS A 141 29.55 -14.30 4.82
C LYS A 141 30.24 -13.77 3.56
N ILE A 142 30.55 -14.65 2.61
CA ILE A 142 31.16 -14.28 1.33
C ILE A 142 30.28 -13.32 0.49
N LEU A 143 28.96 -13.30 0.72
CA LEU A 143 28.01 -12.44 0.02
C LEU A 143 27.84 -11.06 0.68
N TRP A 144 28.28 -10.86 1.92
CA TRP A 144 28.00 -9.62 2.66
C TRP A 144 28.52 -8.36 1.96
N PRO A 145 29.75 -8.32 1.40
CA PRO A 145 30.20 -7.17 0.62
C PRO A 145 29.32 -6.91 -0.63
N ARG A 146 28.81 -7.98 -1.26
CA ARG A 146 27.93 -7.87 -2.42
C ARG A 146 26.54 -7.34 -2.07
N LEU A 147 25.98 -7.72 -0.92
CA LEU A 147 24.72 -7.18 -0.42
C LEU A 147 24.81 -5.66 -0.23
N ARG A 148 25.86 -5.20 0.46
CA ARG A 148 26.12 -3.77 0.67
C ARG A 148 26.26 -3.02 -0.65
N LEU A 149 27.02 -3.58 -1.59
CA LEU A 149 27.19 -2.99 -2.92
C LEU A 149 25.86 -2.92 -3.70
N SER A 150 25.04 -3.98 -3.61
CA SER A 150 23.71 -4.02 -4.22
C SER A 150 22.81 -2.93 -3.63
N TRP A 151 22.77 -2.79 -2.30
CA TRP A 151 21.98 -1.76 -1.63
C TRP A 151 22.38 -0.35 -2.06
N GLN A 152 23.68 -0.06 -2.10
CA GLN A 152 24.19 1.25 -2.49
C GLN A 152 23.89 1.58 -3.97
N ARG A 153 23.99 0.60 -4.87
CA ARG A 153 23.89 0.84 -6.32
C ARG A 153 22.50 0.62 -6.92
N ARG A 154 21.63 -0.13 -6.23
CA ARG A 154 20.32 -0.57 -6.75
C ARG A 154 19.17 -0.16 -5.83
N ARG A 155 19.35 0.91 -5.06
CA ARG A 155 18.40 1.39 -4.04
C ARG A 155 16.97 1.62 -4.56
N HIS A 156 16.83 1.95 -5.84
CA HIS A 156 15.55 2.27 -6.49
C HIS A 156 15.20 1.30 -7.63
N HIS A 157 15.85 0.13 -7.70
CA HIS A 157 15.63 -0.83 -8.80
C HIS A 157 14.72 -2.00 -8.42
N MET A 158 14.13 -2.00 -7.22
CA MET A 158 13.08 -2.96 -6.88
C MET A 158 11.85 -2.67 -7.73
N ILE A 159 11.34 -3.69 -8.43
CA ILE A 159 10.22 -3.53 -9.38
C ILE A 159 8.88 -3.76 -8.68
N THR A 160 8.75 -4.85 -7.93
CA THR A 160 7.50 -5.22 -7.25
C THR A 160 7.77 -6.12 -6.04
N GLY A 161 6.79 -6.22 -5.17
CA GLY A 161 6.74 -7.12 -4.02
C GLY A 161 5.30 -7.29 -3.54
N ARG A 162 5.06 -8.27 -2.66
CA ARG A 162 3.73 -8.54 -2.09
C ARG A 162 3.79 -8.51 -0.57
N MET A 163 2.88 -7.79 0.07
CA MET A 163 2.72 -7.81 1.52
C MET A 163 1.51 -8.67 1.89
N ASP A 164 1.71 -9.53 2.89
CA ASP A 164 0.68 -10.44 3.36
C ASP A 164 0.11 -9.88 4.67
N PHE A 165 -1.18 -9.53 4.65
CA PHE A 165 -1.86 -8.85 5.75
C PHE A 165 -2.94 -9.72 6.40
N CYS A 166 -3.15 -9.50 7.70
CA CYS A 166 -4.41 -9.78 8.39
C CYS A 166 -5.19 -8.47 8.53
N MET A 167 -6.42 -8.44 8.01
CA MET A 167 -7.31 -7.29 8.12
C MET A 167 -8.70 -7.75 8.54
N ASP A 168 -9.18 -7.20 9.64
CA ASP A 168 -10.57 -7.29 10.10
C ASP A 168 -10.88 -6.19 11.13
N GLU A 169 -11.98 -6.34 11.88
CA GLU A 169 -12.41 -5.39 12.92
C GLU A 169 -11.41 -5.22 14.08
N ARG A 170 -10.36 -6.04 14.17
CA ARG A 170 -9.27 -5.89 15.15
C ARG A 170 -8.18 -4.94 14.66
N GLY A 171 -8.19 -4.58 13.37
CA GLY A 171 -7.21 -3.71 12.73
C GLY A 171 -6.46 -4.38 11.59
N LEU A 172 -5.35 -3.76 11.20
CA LEU A 172 -4.49 -4.20 10.11
C LEU A 172 -3.11 -4.62 10.66
N LYS A 173 -2.66 -5.82 10.33
CA LYS A 173 -1.33 -6.35 10.71
C LYS A 173 -0.64 -7.01 9.53
N VAL A 174 0.66 -6.77 9.39
CA VAL A 174 1.50 -7.40 8.38
C VAL A 174 2.16 -8.66 8.95
N TYR A 175 2.13 -9.76 8.20
CA TYR A 175 2.86 -10.98 8.53
C TYR A 175 4.26 -10.95 7.93
N GLU A 176 4.35 -10.68 6.63
CA GLU A 176 5.62 -10.64 5.90
C GLU A 176 5.56 -9.71 4.69
N TYR A 177 6.75 -9.41 4.16
CA TYR A 177 6.93 -8.70 2.90
C TYR A 177 7.78 -9.53 1.93
N ASN A 178 7.10 -10.13 0.95
CA ASN A 178 7.69 -10.91 -0.12
C ASN A 178 8.31 -9.97 -1.17
N ALA A 179 9.56 -9.55 -0.92
CA ALA A 179 10.27 -8.53 -1.70
C ALA A 179 11.22 -9.10 -2.79
N ASP A 180 11.44 -10.41 -2.83
CA ASP A 180 12.38 -11.05 -3.77
C ASP A 180 11.65 -11.71 -4.95
N SER A 181 10.74 -12.63 -4.65
CA SER A 181 9.91 -13.32 -5.65
C SER A 181 8.44 -13.32 -5.24
N ALA A 182 7.72 -12.27 -5.65
CA ALA A 182 6.27 -12.20 -5.49
C ALA A 182 5.55 -12.81 -6.70
N SER A 183 4.50 -13.58 -6.44
CA SER A 183 3.53 -14.08 -7.42
C SER A 183 2.15 -13.42 -7.18
N CYS A 184 1.10 -13.94 -7.84
CA CYS A 184 -0.28 -13.44 -7.77
C CYS A 184 -0.58 -12.20 -8.65
N HIS A 185 0.40 -11.72 -9.43
CA HIS A 185 0.21 -10.59 -10.34
C HIS A 185 -0.77 -10.90 -11.48
N THR A 186 -0.72 -12.10 -12.04
CA THR A 186 -1.61 -12.51 -13.14
C THR A 186 -3.04 -12.69 -12.64
N GLU A 187 -3.20 -13.31 -11.48
CA GLU A 187 -4.48 -13.57 -10.85
C GLU A 187 -5.19 -12.25 -10.53
N ALA A 188 -4.53 -11.35 -9.80
CA ALA A 188 -5.13 -10.08 -9.37
C ALA A 188 -5.28 -9.07 -10.51
N GLY A 189 -4.28 -8.98 -11.39
CA GLY A 189 -4.20 -7.92 -12.41
C GLY A 189 -4.82 -8.26 -13.76
N LEU A 190 -5.13 -9.53 -14.03
CA LEU A 190 -5.73 -9.95 -15.30
C LEU A 190 -6.95 -10.84 -15.10
N ILE A 191 -6.80 -11.93 -14.36
CA ILE A 191 -7.85 -12.96 -14.30
C ILE A 191 -9.10 -12.42 -13.59
N LEU A 192 -8.94 -11.71 -12.47
CA LEU A 192 -10.07 -11.06 -11.79
C LEU A 192 -10.69 -9.92 -12.62
N GLU A 193 -9.93 -9.24 -13.47
CA GLU A 193 -10.48 -8.21 -14.38
C GLU A 193 -11.49 -8.81 -15.36
N LYS A 194 -11.30 -10.07 -15.78
CA LYS A 194 -12.20 -10.75 -16.72
C LYS A 194 -13.49 -11.27 -16.08
N MET A 195 -13.63 -11.16 -14.77
CA MET A 195 -14.87 -11.53 -14.07
C MET A 195 -15.92 -10.42 -14.02
N GLY A 196 -15.51 -9.15 -14.19
CA GLY A 196 -16.39 -7.98 -14.13
C GLY A 196 -17.18 -7.77 -15.41
#